data_AF-A0A9D5M533-F1
#
_entry.id   AF-A0A9D5M533-F1
#
_cell.length_a   1.000
_cell.length_b   1.000
_cell.length_c   1.000
_cell.angle_alpha   90.00
_cell.angle_beta   90.00
_cell.angle_gamma   90.00
#
_symmetry.space_group_name_H-M   'P 1'
#
loop_
_entity.id
_entity.type
_entity.pdbx_description
1 polymer ?
#
loop_
_entity_poly.entity_id
_entity_poly.type
_entity_poly.pdbx_seq_one_letter_code
_entity_poly.pdbx_strand_id
1 'polypeptide(L)'
;MFLYHRLFHFVTVLLPVLFLVSFNIGEAKVVEVTPYADELPFNKTWVNEGDTLEQATEVHNINVWKVEDYELPTMYEDPYVLRRTDNTLEAWVIFELPYIDSLEILGYFWPEHENEFSVFLSSDGETWEETTPIITRIPDTEGKERWTKKKYQLFNLDKITHVKIVWPEVDASSNDWWNPYLGSIIATISQPRPDAIISYFPEEMQIPRFDTDSVTLSGAVVDQLGIAMENYPVSWTAEQPLPAGLLLSPEGMLTIDSSCNDGATLRVTGTAIVPEFKQQLVSVDQIDMQGRTVWKWVPTGNMVTLETQKEIVFHAALLGDTDGNLQLDQVDLDFVCQHYGAQSTDKDWNSIRLADIDENQRIDIVDVAYFAKYSILKQENEASNEEATEVSQDRTEEKAEPEGDLIKE
;
A
#
# COMPACT_ATOMS: atom_id res chain seq x y z
N MET A 1 -72.44 20.72 16.14
CA MET A 1 -72.25 20.07 17.45
C MET A 1 -71.48 18.79 17.17
N PHE A 2 -70.14 18.82 17.13
CA PHE A 2 -69.16 18.78 18.24
C PHE A 2 -69.00 17.39 18.91
N LEU A 3 -67.75 17.08 19.32
CA LEU A 3 -67.22 15.82 19.88
C LEU A 3 -67.03 14.69 18.85
N TYR A 4 -65.81 14.24 18.45
CA TYR A 4 -64.42 14.39 18.94
C TYR A 4 -64.02 13.50 20.15
N HIS A 5 -63.30 12.40 19.87
CA HIS A 5 -62.12 11.80 20.56
C HIS A 5 -61.66 10.60 19.69
N ARG A 6 -60.41 10.53 19.15
CA ARG A 6 -59.13 10.12 19.79
C ARG A 6 -59.23 8.72 20.44
N LEU A 7 -58.28 7.78 20.31
CA LEU A 7 -56.99 7.72 19.58
C LEU A 7 -57.12 6.64 18.44
N PHE A 8 -56.12 6.11 17.73
CA PHE A 8 -54.64 6.09 17.84
C PHE A 8 -53.97 6.12 16.45
N HIS A 9 -52.64 6.07 16.44
CA HIS A 9 -51.72 6.01 15.30
C HIS A 9 -51.10 4.61 15.15
N PHE A 10 -50.90 4.18 13.90
CA PHE A 10 -49.70 3.47 13.48
C PHE A 10 -49.25 4.09 12.15
N VAL A 11 -48.00 4.55 12.08
CA VAL A 11 -47.44 5.22 10.91
C VAL A 11 -46.61 4.19 10.14
N THR A 12 -46.97 3.93 8.88
CA THR A 12 -46.12 3.18 7.96
C THR A 12 -45.39 4.18 7.08
N VAL A 13 -44.13 4.46 7.38
CA VAL A 13 -43.26 5.26 6.49
C VAL A 13 -42.69 4.33 5.43
N LEU A 14 -42.98 4.61 4.15
CA LEU A 14 -42.20 4.06 3.05
C LEU A 14 -40.87 4.82 2.96
N LEU A 15 -39.76 4.09 3.11
CA LEU A 15 -38.44 4.56 2.73
C LEU A 15 -38.20 4.22 1.24
N PRO A 16 -37.74 5.16 0.40
CA PRO A 16 -37.25 4.83 -0.93
C PRO A 16 -35.87 4.17 -0.82
N VAL A 17 -35.65 3.15 -1.65
CA VAL A 17 -34.34 2.49 -1.79
C VAL A 17 -33.41 3.43 -2.57
N LEU A 18 -32.39 3.96 -1.91
CA LEU A 18 -31.25 4.56 -2.60
C LEU A 18 -30.38 3.42 -3.18
N PHE A 19 -30.24 3.40 -4.50
CA PHE A 19 -29.09 2.73 -5.12
C PHE A 19 -27.89 3.66 -4.98
N LEU A 20 -26.96 3.31 -4.08
CA LEU A 20 -25.61 3.86 -4.11
C LEU A 20 -24.80 3.00 -5.08
N VAL A 21 -24.48 3.57 -6.24
CA VAL A 21 -23.39 3.07 -7.09
C VAL A 21 -22.14 3.79 -6.63
N SER A 22 -21.30 3.08 -5.87
CA SER A 22 -19.99 3.61 -5.46
C SER A 22 -19.08 3.65 -6.68
N PHE A 23 -18.66 4.85 -7.09
CA PHE A 23 -17.56 4.99 -8.03
C PHE A 23 -16.25 4.64 -7.33
N ASN A 24 -15.50 3.68 -7.88
CA ASN A 24 -14.13 3.40 -7.47
C ASN A 24 -13.22 4.52 -7.98
N ILE A 25 -13.09 5.59 -7.19
CA ILE A 25 -11.88 6.42 -7.24
C ILE A 25 -10.78 5.60 -6.56
N GLY A 26 -9.59 5.56 -7.14
CA GLY A 26 -8.48 4.74 -6.65
C GLY A 26 -7.96 5.22 -5.30
N GLU A 27 -8.60 4.79 -4.21
CA GLU A 27 -8.01 4.87 -2.89
C GLU A 27 -6.70 4.08 -2.90
N ALA A 28 -5.58 4.77 -2.64
CA ALA A 28 -4.37 4.09 -2.21
C ALA A 28 -4.77 3.27 -0.98
N LYS A 29 -4.70 1.94 -1.10
CA LYS A 29 -5.13 0.98 -0.08
C LYS A 29 -4.32 1.24 1.18
N VAL A 30 -4.86 2.09 2.07
CA VAL A 30 -4.32 2.29 3.40
C VAL A 30 -4.39 0.92 4.06
N VAL A 31 -3.23 0.32 4.26
CA VAL A 31 -3.12 -0.92 5.01
C VAL A 31 -3.51 -0.56 6.44
N GLU A 32 -4.77 -0.79 6.80
CA GLU A 32 -5.21 -0.85 8.18
C GLU A 32 -4.46 -2.02 8.82
N VAL A 33 -3.28 -1.71 9.38
CA VAL A 33 -2.51 -2.65 10.19
C VAL A 33 -3.42 -3.09 11.33
N THR A 34 -3.53 -4.40 11.56
CA THR A 34 -4.48 -4.90 12.55
C THR A 34 -4.15 -4.36 13.95
N PRO A 35 -5.14 -4.18 14.85
CA PRO A 35 -4.97 -3.47 16.12
C PRO A 35 -4.00 -4.11 17.13
N TYR A 36 -3.31 -5.20 16.76
CA TYR A 36 -2.23 -5.80 17.56
C TYR A 36 -0.90 -5.03 17.43
N ALA A 37 -0.72 -4.25 16.36
CA ALA A 37 0.52 -3.50 16.10
C ALA A 37 0.79 -2.37 17.11
N ASP A 38 -0.26 -1.66 17.55
CA ASP A 38 -0.15 -0.50 18.44
C ASP A 38 0.38 -0.83 19.86
N GLU A 39 0.34 -2.10 20.27
CA GLU A 39 0.76 -2.53 21.61
C GLU A 39 2.21 -3.06 21.69
N LEU A 40 2.92 -3.20 20.56
CA LEU A 40 4.30 -3.69 20.54
C LEU A 40 5.32 -2.55 20.65
N PRO A 41 6.00 -2.34 21.80
CA PRO A 41 6.98 -1.26 21.91
C PRO A 41 8.23 -1.58 21.09
N PHE A 42 8.67 -0.62 20.28
CA PHE A 42 9.81 -0.77 19.38
C PHE A 42 11.13 -1.10 20.09
N ASN A 43 12.01 -1.81 19.40
CA ASN A 43 13.25 -2.39 19.92
C ASN A 43 13.04 -3.45 21.04
N LYS A 44 11.81 -3.94 21.23
CA LYS A 44 11.52 -5.10 22.08
C LYS A 44 11.50 -6.39 21.25
N THR A 45 11.81 -7.48 21.92
CA THR A 45 11.59 -8.84 21.43
C THR A 45 10.12 -9.23 21.63
N TRP A 46 9.43 -9.57 20.54
CA TRP A 46 8.17 -10.32 20.57
C TRP A 46 8.50 -11.82 20.66
N VAL A 47 7.70 -12.56 21.44
CA VAL A 47 7.87 -13.99 21.67
C VAL A 47 6.49 -14.65 21.66
N ASN A 48 6.37 -15.75 20.92
CA ASN A 48 5.34 -16.75 21.09
C ASN A 48 6.04 -18.06 21.53
N GLU A 49 5.65 -18.61 22.68
CA GLU A 49 6.28 -19.79 23.29
C GLU A 49 5.56 -21.10 22.89
N GLY A 50 4.86 -21.11 21.74
CA GLY A 50 4.13 -22.28 21.25
C GLY A 50 2.91 -22.68 22.09
N ASP A 51 2.56 -21.87 23.09
CA ASP A 51 1.48 -22.06 24.06
C ASP A 51 0.14 -21.45 23.62
N THR A 52 0.15 -20.60 22.60
CA THR A 52 -1.06 -19.96 22.06
C THR A 52 -1.00 -19.73 20.55
N LEU A 53 -2.16 -19.79 19.91
CA LEU A 53 -2.42 -19.40 18.52
C LEU A 53 -3.20 -18.08 18.41
N GLU A 54 -3.54 -17.43 19.53
CA GLU A 54 -4.34 -16.18 19.55
C GLU A 54 -3.65 -14.99 18.85
N GLN A 55 -2.34 -15.09 18.61
CA GLN A 55 -1.52 -14.08 17.94
C GLN A 55 -1.31 -14.36 16.44
N ALA A 56 -1.75 -15.52 15.95
CA ALA A 56 -1.64 -15.87 14.53
C ALA A 56 -2.80 -15.24 13.76
N THR A 57 -2.50 -14.61 12.61
CA THR A 57 -3.52 -14.06 11.70
C THR A 57 -4.16 -15.15 10.84
N GLU A 58 -3.41 -16.22 10.54
CA GLU A 58 -3.93 -17.40 9.85
C GLU A 58 -3.31 -18.69 10.42
N VAL A 59 -4.13 -19.74 10.53
CA VAL A 59 -3.72 -21.06 11.01
C VAL A 59 -4.34 -22.13 10.12
N HIS A 60 -3.53 -23.01 9.55
CA HIS A 60 -3.98 -24.15 8.74
C HIS A 60 -3.42 -25.47 9.25
N ASN A 61 -4.30 -26.36 9.70
CA ASN A 61 -3.97 -27.67 10.30
C ASN A 61 -2.95 -27.61 11.46
N ILE A 62 -2.85 -26.51 12.21
CA ILE A 62 -1.97 -26.40 13.40
C ILE A 62 -2.80 -26.27 14.68
N ASN A 63 -2.36 -26.94 15.75
CA ASN A 63 -2.90 -26.75 17.10
C ASN A 63 -1.79 -26.56 18.13
N VAL A 64 -2.17 -25.97 19.28
CA VAL A 64 -1.36 -26.01 20.49
C VAL A 64 -1.46 -27.42 21.08
N TRP A 65 -0.32 -28.08 21.25
CA TRP A 65 -0.20 -29.37 21.92
C TRP A 65 0.44 -29.19 23.28
N LYS A 66 -0.22 -29.68 24.32
CA LYS A 66 0.41 -29.86 25.63
C LYS A 66 1.27 -31.12 25.58
N VAL A 67 2.58 -30.96 25.79
CA VAL A 67 3.51 -32.09 25.85
C VAL A 67 3.19 -32.97 27.06
N GLU A 68 3.18 -34.29 26.86
CA GLU A 68 2.86 -35.25 27.91
C GLU A 68 3.98 -35.34 28.96
N ASP A 69 3.64 -35.61 30.22
CA ASP A 69 4.61 -35.58 31.35
C ASP A 69 5.82 -36.52 31.15
N TYR A 70 5.67 -37.59 30.36
CA TYR A 70 6.75 -38.53 30.03
C TYR A 70 7.63 -38.05 28.84
N GLU A 71 7.13 -37.14 28.01
CA GLU A 71 7.83 -36.56 26.86
C GLU A 71 8.62 -35.30 27.25
N LEU A 72 8.20 -34.54 28.27
CA LEU A 72 8.85 -33.31 28.72
C LEU A 72 10.40 -33.40 28.80
N PRO A 73 11.02 -34.44 29.40
CA PRO A 73 12.49 -34.51 29.49
C PRO A 73 13.18 -34.70 28.13
N THR A 74 12.48 -35.33 27.18
CA THR A 74 12.91 -35.51 25.78
C THR A 74 12.70 -34.25 24.94
N MET A 75 11.81 -33.37 25.39
CA MET A 75 11.39 -32.10 24.76
C MET A 75 11.96 -30.86 25.47
N TYR A 76 13.09 -31.00 26.17
CA TYR A 76 13.79 -29.90 26.86
C TYR A 76 12.96 -29.19 27.95
N GLU A 77 12.02 -29.90 28.57
CA GLU A 77 11.04 -29.40 29.55
C GLU A 77 10.05 -28.37 28.97
N ASP A 78 9.87 -28.33 27.65
CA ASP A 78 8.94 -27.44 26.96
C ASP A 78 7.49 -27.95 27.08
N PRO A 79 6.58 -27.25 27.80
CA PRO A 79 5.26 -27.78 28.13
C PRO A 79 4.24 -27.66 27.00
N TYR A 80 4.47 -26.77 26.04
CA TYR A 80 3.57 -26.53 24.92
C TYR A 80 4.37 -26.38 23.62
N VAL A 81 3.77 -26.81 22.51
CA VAL A 81 4.35 -26.71 21.18
C VAL A 81 3.23 -26.56 20.16
N LEU A 82 3.51 -25.88 19.04
CA LEU A 82 2.64 -25.93 17.87
C LEU A 82 2.99 -27.17 17.04
N ARG A 83 1.98 -27.94 16.63
CA ARG A 83 2.14 -29.11 15.75
C ARG A 83 0.95 -29.27 14.82
N ARG A 84 1.03 -30.23 13.90
CA ARG A 84 -0.12 -30.61 13.07
C ARG A 84 -1.30 -31.12 13.92
N THR A 85 -2.51 -30.78 13.50
CA THR A 85 -3.74 -31.29 14.11
C THR A 85 -4.04 -32.71 13.60
N ASP A 86 -3.95 -32.90 12.28
CA ASP A 86 -4.22 -34.17 11.59
C ASP A 86 -3.14 -34.51 10.54
N ASN A 87 -3.18 -35.75 10.03
CA ASN A 87 -2.35 -36.22 8.92
C ASN A 87 -2.82 -35.65 7.57
N THR A 88 -2.46 -34.40 7.30
CA THR A 88 -2.64 -33.73 5.99
C THR A 88 -1.29 -33.39 5.38
N LEU A 89 -1.28 -33.20 4.05
CA LEU A 89 -0.09 -32.82 3.31
C LEU A 89 0.39 -31.40 3.67
N GLU A 90 -0.54 -30.47 3.83
CA GLU A 90 -0.27 -29.05 4.07
C GLU A 90 -0.58 -28.66 5.52
N ALA A 91 0.32 -27.90 6.15
CA ALA A 91 0.06 -27.22 7.42
C ALA A 91 0.95 -25.98 7.56
N TRP A 92 0.39 -24.87 8.04
CA TRP A 92 1.12 -23.61 8.20
C TRP A 92 0.50 -22.70 9.26
N VAL A 93 1.29 -21.70 9.69
CA VAL A 93 0.85 -20.60 10.56
C VAL A 93 1.39 -19.29 10.01
N ILE A 94 0.61 -18.21 10.13
CA ILE A 94 0.99 -16.84 9.72
C ILE A 94 0.86 -15.90 10.91
N PHE A 95 1.86 -15.02 11.07
CA PHE A 95 1.84 -13.92 12.02
C PHE A 95 2.06 -12.59 11.28
N GLU A 96 1.24 -11.59 11.61
CA GLU A 96 1.43 -10.18 11.24
C GLU A 96 2.19 -9.49 12.37
N LEU A 97 3.41 -9.04 12.09
CA LEU A 97 4.33 -8.39 13.01
C LEU A 97 5.04 -7.28 12.22
N PRO A 98 4.67 -5.99 12.38
CA PRO A 98 5.28 -4.93 11.59
C PRO A 98 6.74 -4.72 11.97
N TYR A 99 7.56 -4.28 11.00
CA TYR A 99 8.96 -3.89 11.21
C TYR A 99 9.91 -5.01 11.71
N ILE A 100 9.75 -6.26 11.28
CA ILE A 100 10.64 -7.37 11.68
C ILE A 100 12.09 -7.09 11.23
N ASP A 101 13.02 -7.02 12.20
CA ASP A 101 14.48 -6.80 12.03
C ASP A 101 15.26 -8.13 12.02
N SER A 102 14.81 -9.05 12.87
CA SER A 102 15.33 -10.41 12.94
C SER A 102 14.24 -11.38 13.42
N LEU A 103 14.38 -12.63 13.01
CA LEU A 103 13.49 -13.72 13.38
C LEU A 103 14.32 -14.93 13.83
N GLU A 104 13.86 -15.58 14.88
CA GLU A 104 14.38 -16.85 15.36
C GLU A 104 13.21 -17.82 15.60
N ILE A 105 13.25 -18.98 14.95
CA ILE A 105 12.25 -20.05 15.13
C ILE A 105 12.94 -21.25 15.76
N LEU A 106 12.32 -21.82 16.78
CA LEU A 106 12.77 -23.02 17.47
C LEU A 106 11.90 -24.21 17.10
N GLY A 107 12.52 -25.28 16.62
CA GLY A 107 11.84 -26.54 16.30
C GLY A 107 12.44 -27.75 17.01
N TYR A 108 11.60 -28.75 17.24
CA TYR A 108 11.95 -30.07 17.74
C TYR A 108 11.63 -31.10 16.67
N PHE A 109 12.62 -31.96 16.37
CA PHE A 109 12.56 -32.92 15.28
C PHE A 109 12.82 -34.33 15.80
N TRP A 110 12.01 -35.30 15.38
CA TRP A 110 12.27 -36.70 15.68
C TRP A 110 13.62 -37.12 15.08
N PRO A 111 14.58 -37.67 15.85
CA PRO A 111 15.97 -37.84 15.40
C PRO A 111 16.16 -38.69 14.15
N GLU A 112 15.21 -39.57 13.83
CA GLU A 112 15.25 -40.43 12.64
C GLU A 112 14.66 -39.76 11.39
N HIS A 113 13.78 -38.76 11.55
CA HIS A 113 12.98 -38.13 10.49
C HIS A 113 13.00 -36.58 10.57
N GLU A 114 14.19 -35.99 10.45
CA GLU A 114 14.39 -34.54 10.63
C GLU A 114 14.02 -33.66 9.40
N ASN A 115 12.76 -33.72 8.95
CA ASN A 115 12.26 -32.84 7.89
C ASN A 115 12.11 -31.39 8.40
N GLU A 116 12.56 -30.39 7.63
CA GLU A 116 12.71 -29.00 8.09
C GLU A 116 11.52 -28.09 7.72
N PHE A 117 11.26 -27.03 8.50
CA PHE A 117 10.30 -25.98 8.13
C PHE A 117 10.79 -25.16 6.94
N SER A 118 9.88 -24.81 6.03
CA SER A 118 10.07 -23.68 5.11
C SER A 118 9.54 -22.40 5.76
N VAL A 119 10.25 -21.29 5.53
CA VAL A 119 9.89 -19.97 6.07
C VAL A 119 9.68 -19.01 4.90
N PHE A 120 8.53 -18.35 4.89
CA PHE A 120 8.17 -17.34 3.91
C PHE A 120 7.99 -16.00 4.61
N LEU A 121 8.44 -14.93 3.97
CA LEU A 121 8.29 -13.56 4.45
C LEU A 121 7.46 -12.75 3.45
N SER A 122 6.80 -11.70 3.95
CA SER A 122 6.04 -10.77 3.11
C SER A 122 6.02 -9.36 3.71
N SER A 123 5.91 -8.36 2.84
CA SER A 123 5.71 -6.94 3.18
C SER A 123 4.24 -6.52 3.16
N ASP A 124 3.37 -7.26 2.47
CA ASP A 124 1.97 -6.89 2.18
C ASP A 124 0.93 -7.95 2.63
N GLY A 125 1.37 -9.17 2.98
CA GLY A 125 0.51 -10.32 3.30
C GLY A 125 -0.02 -11.07 2.06
N GLU A 126 0.18 -10.53 0.85
CA GLU A 126 -0.35 -11.04 -0.42
C GLU A 126 0.76 -11.72 -1.25
N THR A 127 1.94 -11.10 -1.32
CA THR A 127 3.13 -11.56 -2.04
C THR A 127 4.11 -12.22 -1.08
N TRP A 128 4.49 -13.48 -1.34
CA TRP A 128 5.29 -14.29 -0.42
C TRP A 128 6.61 -14.74 -1.05
N GLU A 129 7.73 -14.48 -0.36
CA GLU A 129 9.06 -14.94 -0.76
C GLU A 129 9.55 -16.03 0.20
N GLU A 130 9.95 -17.19 -0.32
CA GLU A 130 10.64 -18.22 0.49
C GLU A 130 12.05 -17.73 0.83
N THR A 131 12.41 -17.78 2.10
CA THR A 131 13.73 -17.39 2.58
C THR A 131 14.49 -18.59 3.13
N THR A 132 15.83 -18.60 2.97
CA THR A 132 16.69 -19.67 3.50
C THR A 132 17.31 -19.24 4.84
N PRO A 133 16.76 -19.68 5.98
CA PRO A 133 17.28 -19.33 7.29
C PRO A 133 18.60 -20.03 7.62
N ILE A 134 19.28 -19.47 8.63
CA ILE A 134 20.44 -20.05 9.31
C ILE A 134 19.95 -21.20 10.19
N ILE A 135 20.24 -22.44 9.82
CA ILE A 135 19.80 -23.60 10.61
C ILE A 135 20.92 -24.07 11.55
N THR A 136 20.67 -23.90 12.84
CA THR A 136 21.50 -24.33 13.96
C THR A 136 20.98 -25.67 14.48
N ARG A 137 21.66 -26.79 14.16
CA ARG A 137 21.31 -28.11 14.71
C ARG A 137 22.00 -28.34 16.05
N ILE A 138 21.21 -28.54 17.10
CA ILE A 138 21.64 -28.81 18.47
C ILE A 138 21.25 -30.26 18.82
N PRO A 139 22.13 -31.25 18.57
CA PRO A 139 21.85 -32.65 18.90
C PRO A 139 21.82 -32.87 20.41
N ASP A 140 21.22 -33.99 20.82
CA ASP A 140 21.35 -34.50 22.18
C ASP A 140 22.79 -34.94 22.47
N THR A 141 23.52 -34.14 23.26
CA THR A 141 24.87 -34.44 23.71
C THR A 141 24.92 -35.21 25.03
N GLU A 142 23.77 -35.44 25.67
CA GLU A 142 23.68 -36.03 27.01
C GLU A 142 23.20 -37.49 27.01
N GLY A 143 22.80 -38.04 25.84
CA GLY A 143 22.31 -39.42 25.71
C GLY A 143 21.00 -39.65 26.45
N LYS A 144 20.10 -38.66 26.41
CA LYS A 144 18.80 -38.61 27.07
C LYS A 144 17.62 -38.94 26.13
N GLU A 145 17.93 -39.46 24.94
CA GLU A 145 16.94 -39.80 23.89
C GLU A 145 16.06 -38.57 23.52
N ARG A 146 16.67 -37.37 23.57
CA ARG A 146 15.98 -36.12 23.24
C ARG A 146 15.76 -35.96 21.74
N TRP A 147 14.68 -35.25 21.40
CA TRP A 147 14.45 -34.80 20.04
C TRP A 147 15.57 -33.84 19.62
N THR A 148 15.92 -33.83 18.34
CA THR A 148 16.90 -32.86 17.82
C THR A 148 16.28 -31.46 17.87
N LYS A 149 16.94 -30.52 18.54
CA LYS A 149 16.57 -29.11 18.51
C LYS A 149 17.21 -28.45 17.28
N LYS A 150 16.42 -27.86 16.39
CA LYS A 150 16.93 -26.95 15.33
C LYS A 150 16.44 -25.53 15.58
N LYS A 151 17.33 -24.57 15.39
CA LYS A 151 17.08 -23.14 15.55
C LYS A 151 17.34 -22.43 14.23
N TYR A 152 16.29 -21.89 13.64
CA TYR A 152 16.27 -21.20 12.36
C TYR A 152 16.43 -19.70 12.64
N GLN A 153 17.38 -19.02 12.00
CA GLN A 153 17.63 -17.60 12.26
C GLN A 153 17.68 -16.78 10.97
N LEU A 154 17.08 -15.59 11.02
CA LEU A 154 17.06 -14.59 9.96
C LEU A 154 17.43 -13.24 10.57
N PHE A 155 18.27 -12.47 9.89
CA PHE A 155 18.81 -11.20 10.37
C PHE A 155 18.84 -10.18 9.24
N ASN A 156 18.92 -8.89 9.60
CA ASN A 156 18.96 -7.79 8.66
C ASN A 156 17.71 -7.77 7.76
N LEU A 157 16.57 -8.19 8.30
CA LEU A 157 15.29 -8.11 7.63
C LEU A 157 14.87 -6.63 7.54
N ASP A 158 14.28 -6.25 6.42
CA ASP A 158 13.81 -4.89 6.19
C ASP A 158 12.49 -4.92 5.41
N LYS A 159 11.59 -4.00 5.75
CA LYS A 159 10.24 -3.90 5.17
C LYS A 159 9.35 -5.14 5.33
N ILE A 160 9.70 -6.07 6.22
CA ILE A 160 8.91 -7.27 6.51
C ILE A 160 7.82 -6.97 7.55
N THR A 161 6.60 -7.40 7.26
CA THR A 161 5.41 -7.26 8.10
C THR A 161 4.76 -8.59 8.44
N HIS A 162 5.07 -9.65 7.68
CA HIS A 162 4.48 -10.96 7.89
C HIS A 162 5.53 -12.07 7.84
N VAL A 163 5.30 -13.10 8.65
CA VAL A 163 6.02 -14.38 8.58
C VAL A 163 5.02 -15.53 8.46
N LYS A 164 5.28 -16.43 7.51
CA LYS A 164 4.56 -17.69 7.33
C LYS A 164 5.53 -18.85 7.53
N ILE A 165 5.19 -19.77 8.43
CA ILE A 165 5.98 -20.97 8.71
C ILE A 165 5.19 -22.17 8.21
N VAL A 166 5.80 -22.95 7.32
CA VAL A 166 5.17 -24.10 6.64
C VAL A 166 5.84 -25.38 7.13
N TRP A 167 5.03 -26.34 7.57
CA TRP A 167 5.54 -27.66 7.95
C TRP A 167 5.85 -28.48 6.68
N PRO A 168 6.95 -29.24 6.65
CA PRO A 168 7.38 -30.00 5.49
C PRO A 168 6.39 -31.11 5.13
N GLU A 169 6.05 -31.25 3.86
CA GLU A 169 5.11 -32.27 3.36
C GLU A 169 5.38 -33.66 3.97
N VAL A 170 4.29 -34.34 4.37
CA VAL A 170 4.35 -35.69 4.92
C VAL A 170 3.88 -36.66 3.86
N ASP A 171 4.61 -37.75 3.65
CA ASP A 171 4.06 -38.91 2.95
C ASP A 171 2.83 -39.41 3.72
N ALA A 172 1.65 -39.41 3.08
CA ALA A 172 0.39 -39.83 3.68
C ALA A 172 0.39 -41.30 4.19
N SER A 173 1.38 -42.11 3.79
CA SER A 173 1.62 -43.46 4.31
C SER A 173 2.52 -43.50 5.57
N SER A 174 3.15 -42.39 5.94
CA SER A 174 3.90 -42.24 7.20
C SER A 174 2.98 -42.01 8.39
N ASN A 175 3.36 -42.53 9.54
CA ASN A 175 2.68 -42.29 10.82
C ASN A 175 3.23 -41.07 11.58
N ASP A 176 4.24 -40.38 11.03
CA ASP A 176 5.01 -39.34 11.71
C ASP A 176 4.58 -37.92 11.32
N TRP A 177 3.32 -37.77 10.89
CA TRP A 177 2.71 -36.51 10.46
C TRP A 177 2.73 -35.42 11.53
N TRP A 178 2.75 -35.81 12.80
CA TRP A 178 2.87 -34.94 13.95
C TRP A 178 4.23 -34.22 14.01
N ASN A 179 5.28 -34.78 13.40
CA ASN A 179 6.62 -34.18 13.34
C ASN A 179 6.77 -33.27 12.09
N PRO A 180 7.51 -32.15 12.18
CA PRO A 180 8.14 -31.60 13.39
C PRO A 180 7.20 -30.81 14.32
N TYR A 181 7.66 -30.59 15.56
CA TYR A 181 7.02 -29.66 16.50
C TYR A 181 7.73 -28.31 16.45
N LEU A 182 6.97 -27.23 16.56
CA LEU A 182 7.48 -25.85 16.62
C LEU A 182 7.34 -25.37 18.07
N GLY A 183 8.47 -25.12 18.73
CA GLY A 183 8.53 -24.71 20.13
C GLY A 183 8.28 -23.24 20.33
N SER A 184 8.99 -22.37 19.61
CA SER A 184 8.82 -20.92 19.79
C SER A 184 9.19 -20.12 18.55
N ILE A 185 8.67 -18.90 18.51
CA ILE A 185 8.97 -17.88 17.50
C ILE A 185 9.34 -16.61 18.24
N ILE A 186 10.49 -16.04 17.91
CA ILE A 186 11.08 -14.89 18.56
C ILE A 186 11.39 -13.86 17.46
N ALA A 187 10.74 -12.71 17.49
CA ALA A 187 10.96 -11.62 16.53
C ALA A 187 11.55 -10.41 17.24
N THR A 188 12.54 -9.75 16.64
CA THR A 188 12.94 -8.39 17.08
C THR A 188 12.22 -7.38 16.21
N ILE A 189 11.47 -6.48 16.84
CA ILE A 189 10.71 -5.43 16.16
C ILE A 189 11.55 -4.15 16.14
N SER A 190 11.89 -3.66 14.94
CA SER A 190 12.56 -2.37 14.76
C SER A 190 11.58 -1.20 14.93
N GLN A 191 12.12 0.02 15.01
CA GLN A 191 11.32 1.24 15.02
C GLN A 191 10.99 1.71 13.59
N PRO A 192 9.86 2.40 13.39
CA PRO A 192 9.59 3.15 12.17
C PRO A 192 10.73 4.14 11.90
N ARG A 193 11.18 4.22 10.65
CA ARG A 193 12.20 5.18 10.21
C ARG A 193 11.75 5.85 8.90
N PRO A 194 11.91 7.18 8.74
CA PRO A 194 11.64 7.87 7.49
C PRO A 194 12.38 7.24 6.31
N ASP A 195 11.66 7.01 5.21
CA ASP A 195 12.19 6.35 4.01
C ASP A 195 11.97 7.20 2.74
N ALA A 196 10.77 7.76 2.55
CA ALA A 196 10.40 8.52 1.35
C ALA A 196 9.41 9.66 1.64
N ILE A 197 9.11 10.47 0.61
CA ILE A 197 7.98 11.42 0.60
C ILE A 197 7.00 11.00 -0.50
N ILE A 198 5.72 10.80 -0.15
CA ILE A 198 4.63 10.57 -1.10
C ILE A 198 3.87 11.88 -1.35
N SER A 199 3.54 12.15 -2.61
CA SER A 199 2.78 13.34 -3.06
C SER A 199 1.33 12.95 -3.36
N TYR A 200 0.36 13.74 -2.89
CA TYR A 200 -1.08 13.42 -3.01
C TYR A 200 -1.84 14.25 -4.05
N PHE A 201 -1.17 15.16 -4.76
CA PHE A 201 -1.74 15.94 -5.87
C PHE A 201 -1.54 15.22 -7.23
N PRO A 202 -2.42 15.46 -8.22
CA PRO A 202 -2.33 14.85 -9.55
C PRO A 202 -1.13 15.33 -10.38
N GLU A 203 -0.83 14.62 -11.46
CA GLU A 203 0.19 14.98 -12.48
C GLU A 203 -0.38 15.89 -13.58
N GLU A 204 -1.70 15.98 -13.66
CA GLU A 204 -2.42 16.83 -14.60
C GLU A 204 -3.36 17.75 -13.82
N MET A 205 -3.45 19.03 -14.21
CA MET A 205 -4.33 20.01 -13.59
C MET A 205 -5.02 20.88 -14.64
N GLN A 206 -6.29 21.20 -14.42
CA GLN A 206 -7.03 22.13 -15.27
C GLN A 206 -6.60 23.58 -15.00
N ILE A 207 -6.36 24.34 -16.08
CA ILE A 207 -6.29 25.80 -16.05
C ILE A 207 -7.72 26.32 -15.92
N PRO A 208 -8.07 27.12 -14.90
CA PRO A 208 -9.43 27.61 -14.74
C PRO A 208 -9.80 28.50 -15.93
N ARG A 209 -10.97 28.25 -16.54
CA ARG A 209 -11.47 29.01 -17.69
C ARG A 209 -11.60 30.52 -17.41
N PHE A 210 -11.88 30.86 -16.15
CA PHE A 210 -12.09 32.24 -15.70
C PHE A 210 -11.36 32.49 -14.37
N ASP A 211 -10.93 33.73 -14.17
CA ASP A 211 -10.28 34.23 -12.95
C ASP A 211 -9.05 33.38 -12.55
N THR A 212 -9.04 32.87 -11.31
CA THR A 212 -7.94 32.11 -10.67
C THR A 212 -8.51 31.00 -9.80
N ASP A 213 -7.84 29.86 -9.75
CA ASP A 213 -8.07 28.78 -8.80
C ASP A 213 -6.86 28.61 -7.85
N SER A 214 -7.00 27.86 -6.76
CA SER A 214 -5.92 27.61 -5.81
C SER A 214 -5.99 26.22 -5.15
N VAL A 215 -4.96 25.42 -5.41
CA VAL A 215 -4.82 24.02 -4.97
C VAL A 215 -3.71 23.91 -3.94
N THR A 216 -3.93 23.18 -2.85
CA THR A 216 -2.87 22.88 -1.87
C THR A 216 -2.11 21.62 -2.28
N LEU A 217 -0.86 21.78 -2.69
CA LEU A 217 0.07 20.68 -2.89
C LEU A 217 0.35 20.02 -1.54
N SER A 218 -0.03 18.76 -1.40
CA SER A 218 0.08 17.99 -0.16
C SER A 218 0.87 16.69 -0.37
N GLY A 219 1.46 16.21 0.72
CA GLY A 219 2.25 14.99 0.77
C GLY A 219 2.67 14.71 2.20
N ALA A 220 3.19 13.51 2.44
CA ALA A 220 3.71 13.10 3.75
C ALA A 220 5.05 12.40 3.60
N VAL A 221 5.90 12.52 4.62
CA VAL A 221 6.98 11.55 4.85
C VAL A 221 6.32 10.23 5.21
N VAL A 222 6.80 9.15 4.61
CA VAL A 222 6.43 7.78 4.96
C VAL A 222 7.62 7.02 5.52
N ASP A 223 7.34 6.03 6.35
CA ASP A 223 8.34 5.12 6.88
C ASP A 223 8.71 3.99 5.90
N GLN A 224 9.54 3.04 6.34
CA GLN A 224 10.00 1.92 5.51
C GLN A 224 8.87 0.99 5.03
N LEU A 225 7.68 1.02 5.64
CA LEU A 225 6.48 0.27 5.23
C LEU A 225 5.50 1.11 4.40
N GLY A 226 5.80 2.39 4.16
CA GLY A 226 4.90 3.30 3.47
C GLY A 226 3.84 3.95 4.38
N ILE A 227 3.94 3.79 5.70
CA ILE A 227 3.00 4.37 6.66
C ILE A 227 3.36 5.84 6.90
N ALA A 228 2.36 6.73 6.86
CA ALA A 228 2.56 8.17 6.98
C ALA A 228 3.05 8.60 8.37
N MET A 229 4.05 9.47 8.42
CA MET A 229 4.68 9.96 9.64
C MET A 229 4.30 11.43 9.91
N GLU A 230 3.31 11.65 10.80
CA GLU A 230 2.72 12.97 11.05
C GLU A 230 3.71 14.07 11.52
N ASN A 231 4.86 13.68 12.08
CA ASN A 231 5.81 14.60 12.70
C ASN A 231 6.79 15.30 11.72
N TYR A 232 6.70 15.02 10.42
CA TYR A 232 7.62 15.55 9.41
C TYR A 232 6.88 16.33 8.32
N PRO A 233 6.73 17.66 8.45
CA PRO A 233 6.04 18.47 7.45
C PRO A 233 6.85 18.53 6.14
N VAL A 234 6.15 18.37 5.01
CA VAL A 234 6.70 18.52 3.67
C VAL A 234 6.56 19.97 3.23
N SER A 235 7.65 20.59 2.76
CA SER A 235 7.68 21.94 2.16
C SER A 235 7.89 21.84 0.66
N TRP A 236 7.12 22.61 -0.12
CA TRP A 236 7.15 22.56 -1.58
C TRP A 236 7.86 23.76 -2.19
N THR A 237 8.66 23.49 -3.22
CA THR A 237 9.36 24.50 -4.02
C THR A 237 9.27 24.15 -5.50
N ALA A 238 9.54 25.11 -6.38
CA ALA A 238 9.59 24.88 -7.82
C ALA A 238 10.70 25.70 -8.46
N GLU A 239 11.23 25.19 -9.58
CA GLU A 239 12.26 25.88 -10.37
C GLU A 239 11.75 27.24 -10.86
N GLN A 240 12.66 28.23 -10.94
CA GLN A 240 12.33 29.62 -11.26
C GLN A 240 12.96 30.05 -12.58
N PRO A 241 12.28 30.87 -13.41
CA PRO A 241 10.94 31.44 -13.18
C PRO A 241 9.82 30.43 -13.41
N LEU A 242 8.71 30.57 -12.67
CA LEU A 242 7.48 29.83 -12.94
C LEU A 242 6.91 30.15 -14.33
N PRO A 243 6.14 29.23 -14.94
CA PRO A 243 5.28 29.53 -16.09
C PRO A 243 4.35 30.72 -15.81
N ALA A 244 3.99 31.45 -16.88
CA ALA A 244 3.00 32.52 -16.78
C ALA A 244 1.67 31.99 -16.24
N GLY A 245 1.00 32.80 -15.42
CA GLY A 245 -0.26 32.43 -14.74
C GLY A 245 -0.09 31.55 -13.50
N LEU A 246 1.11 31.07 -13.15
CA LEU A 246 1.33 30.24 -11.97
C LEU A 246 2.03 30.99 -10.82
N LEU A 247 1.56 30.76 -9.60
CA LEU A 247 2.23 31.19 -8.36
C LEU A 247 2.25 30.01 -7.38
N LEU A 248 3.39 29.75 -6.74
CA LEU A 248 3.53 28.73 -5.69
C LEU A 248 4.04 29.36 -4.40
N SER A 249 3.32 29.16 -3.30
CA SER A 249 3.76 29.57 -1.96
C SER A 249 4.66 28.49 -1.33
N PRO A 250 5.57 28.86 -0.39
CA PRO A 250 6.41 27.89 0.33
C PRO A 250 5.62 26.84 1.13
N GLU A 251 4.40 27.18 1.52
CA GLU A 251 3.44 26.32 2.22
C GLU A 251 2.70 25.34 1.29
N GLY A 252 3.03 25.35 -0.01
CA GLY A 252 2.42 24.46 -1.01
C GLY A 252 1.13 24.98 -1.65
N MET A 253 0.74 26.25 -1.43
CA MET A 253 -0.42 26.81 -2.13
C MET A 253 -0.05 27.17 -3.57
N LEU A 254 -0.58 26.42 -4.53
CA LEU A 254 -0.45 26.66 -5.96
C LEU A 254 -1.68 27.45 -6.45
N THR A 255 -1.49 28.71 -6.84
CA THR A 255 -2.52 29.50 -7.54
C THR A 255 -2.32 29.39 -9.05
N ILE A 256 -3.40 29.10 -9.76
CA ILE A 256 -3.45 28.92 -11.21
C ILE A 256 -4.37 30.01 -11.76
N ASP A 257 -3.85 30.89 -12.61
CA ASP A 257 -4.61 31.94 -13.30
C ASP A 257 -5.00 31.51 -14.72
N SER A 258 -6.17 31.97 -15.18
CA SER A 258 -6.70 31.71 -16.53
C SER A 258 -5.77 32.16 -17.68
N SER A 259 -4.74 32.96 -17.42
CA SER A 259 -3.67 33.30 -18.38
C SER A 259 -2.53 32.27 -18.48
N CYS A 260 -2.61 31.14 -17.77
CA CYS A 260 -1.69 30.04 -17.97
C CYS A 260 -1.82 29.44 -19.38
N ASN A 261 -0.72 28.90 -19.91
CA ASN A 261 -0.72 28.30 -21.26
C ASN A 261 -1.04 26.81 -21.17
N ASP A 262 -1.86 26.33 -22.12
CA ASP A 262 -2.04 24.90 -22.36
C ASP A 262 -0.70 24.19 -22.61
N GLY A 263 -0.52 23.02 -21.99
CA GLY A 263 0.74 22.27 -22.02
C GLY A 263 1.89 22.91 -21.24
N ALA A 264 1.63 23.92 -20.39
CA ALA A 264 2.64 24.39 -19.44
C ALA A 264 2.98 23.27 -18.44
N THR A 265 4.24 23.20 -18.01
CA THR A 265 4.71 22.22 -17.02
C THR A 265 5.30 22.92 -15.80
N LEU A 266 4.97 22.44 -14.61
CA LEU A 266 5.56 22.87 -13.33
C LEU A 266 6.24 21.68 -12.65
N ARG A 267 7.56 21.74 -12.55
CA ARG A 267 8.33 20.77 -11.75
C ARG A 267 8.41 21.25 -10.31
N VAL A 268 7.77 20.51 -9.41
CA VAL A 268 7.78 20.77 -7.96
C VAL A 268 8.73 19.79 -7.25
N THR A 269 9.46 20.30 -6.26
CA THR A 269 10.30 19.52 -5.36
C THR A 269 9.74 19.64 -3.94
N GLY A 270 9.30 18.50 -3.39
CA GLY A 270 8.88 18.36 -2.01
C GLY A 270 10.06 17.98 -1.14
N THR A 271 10.22 18.64 0.01
CA THR A 271 11.36 18.45 0.90
C THR A 271 10.90 18.28 2.35
N ALA A 272 11.55 17.38 3.10
CA ALA A 272 11.29 17.19 4.53
C ALA A 272 12.60 16.94 5.29
N ILE A 273 12.76 17.55 6.45
CA ILE A 273 13.94 17.39 7.30
C ILE A 273 13.66 16.27 8.32
N VAL A 274 14.38 15.17 8.22
CA VAL A 274 14.15 13.95 9.00
C VAL A 274 15.43 13.47 9.70
N PRO A 275 15.35 12.68 10.79
CA PRO A 275 16.53 12.07 11.40
C PRO A 275 17.25 11.14 10.43
N GLU A 276 18.57 11.24 10.38
CA GLU A 276 19.39 10.34 9.59
C GLU A 276 19.52 8.98 10.30
N PHE A 277 19.16 7.91 9.59
CA PHE A 277 19.42 6.53 10.02
C PHE A 277 20.57 5.93 9.22
N LYS A 278 21.43 5.15 9.88
CA LYS A 278 22.45 4.34 9.20
C LYS A 278 22.47 2.93 9.77
N GLN A 279 22.81 1.96 8.93
CA GLN A 279 23.18 0.63 9.39
C GLN A 279 24.50 0.71 10.16
N GLN A 280 24.45 0.35 11.45
CA GLN A 280 25.63 0.17 12.28
C GLN A 280 25.77 -1.30 12.67
N LEU A 281 26.99 -1.80 12.62
CA LEU A 281 27.35 -3.11 13.17
C LEU A 281 27.24 -3.06 14.70
N VAL A 282 26.32 -3.85 15.27
CA VAL A 282 26.00 -3.72 16.71
C VAL A 282 26.97 -4.49 17.61
N SER A 283 27.58 -5.57 17.14
CA SER A 283 28.79 -6.13 17.77
C SER A 283 29.60 -6.99 16.80
N VAL A 284 30.89 -7.20 17.14
CA VAL A 284 31.79 -8.14 16.43
C VAL A 284 31.71 -9.55 17.05
N ASP A 285 31.18 -9.67 18.27
CA ASP A 285 31.03 -10.94 19.00
C ASP A 285 29.69 -11.66 18.73
N GLN A 286 28.69 -10.95 18.19
CA GLN A 286 27.50 -11.57 17.57
C GLN A 286 27.72 -11.74 16.06
N ILE A 287 28.63 -12.65 15.78
CA ILE A 287 28.66 -13.39 14.54
C ILE A 287 27.46 -14.36 14.58
N ASP A 288 26.73 -14.56 13.47
CA ASP A 288 25.89 -15.75 13.35
C ASP A 288 26.74 -17.04 13.43
N MET A 289 26.12 -18.22 13.44
CA MET A 289 26.91 -19.45 13.52
C MET A 289 27.80 -19.76 12.29
N GLN A 290 27.78 -18.94 11.23
CA GLN A 290 28.58 -19.14 10.01
C GLN A 290 29.59 -18.03 9.68
N GLY A 291 29.58 -16.88 10.36
CA GLY A 291 30.52 -15.78 10.05
C GLY A 291 29.88 -14.42 9.74
N ARG A 292 28.54 -14.31 9.70
CA ARG A 292 27.86 -13.11 9.21
C ARG A 292 27.63 -12.06 10.30
N THR A 293 27.64 -10.81 9.86
CA THR A 293 27.47 -9.61 10.68
C THR A 293 26.00 -9.21 10.82
N VAL A 294 25.60 -8.86 12.05
CA VAL A 294 24.27 -8.31 12.35
C VAL A 294 24.33 -6.78 12.35
N TRP A 295 23.56 -6.18 11.45
CA TRP A 295 23.42 -4.75 11.28
C TRP A 295 22.10 -4.29 11.88
N LYS A 296 22.07 -3.10 12.48
CA LYS A 296 20.82 -2.44 12.86
C LYS A 296 20.79 -1.00 12.37
N TRP A 297 19.61 -0.54 11.99
CA TRP A 297 19.36 0.85 11.69
C TRP A 297 19.32 1.67 12.98
N VAL A 298 20.28 2.57 13.14
CA VAL A 298 20.38 3.46 14.30
C VAL A 298 20.31 4.93 13.85
N PRO A 299 19.65 5.81 14.63
CA PRO A 299 19.69 7.24 14.37
C PRO A 299 21.10 7.77 14.65
N THR A 300 21.66 8.53 13.73
CA THR A 300 23.04 9.06 13.86
C THR A 300 23.12 10.32 14.74
N GLY A 301 21.97 10.92 15.06
CA GLY A 301 21.86 12.23 15.70
C GLY A 301 21.95 13.41 14.70
N ASN A 302 22.24 13.15 13.42
CA ASN A 302 22.13 14.14 12.36
C ASN A 302 20.70 14.20 11.81
N MET A 303 20.40 15.29 11.10
CA MET A 303 19.23 15.39 10.22
C MET A 303 19.67 15.33 8.76
N VAL A 304 18.83 14.78 7.90
CA VAL A 304 18.98 14.78 6.44
C VAL A 304 17.70 15.32 5.80
N THR A 305 17.82 15.80 4.56
CA THR A 305 16.67 16.18 3.74
C THR A 305 16.24 14.96 2.92
N LEU A 306 14.99 14.52 3.07
CA LEU A 306 14.33 13.71 2.04
C LEU A 306 13.79 14.65 0.97
N GLU A 307 13.90 14.24 -0.28
CA GLU A 307 13.43 14.99 -1.45
C GLU A 307 12.59 14.08 -2.34
N THR A 308 11.50 14.63 -2.89
CA THR A 308 10.72 14.02 -3.97
C THR A 308 10.47 15.05 -5.05
N GLN A 309 10.32 14.61 -6.29
CA GLN A 309 10.03 15.49 -7.43
C GLN A 309 8.81 14.97 -8.17
N LYS A 310 7.94 15.90 -8.55
CA LYS A 310 6.76 15.64 -9.36
C LYS A 310 6.63 16.72 -10.42
N GLU A 311 6.21 16.34 -11.62
CA GLU A 311 5.87 17.28 -12.69
C GLU A 311 4.34 17.38 -12.77
N ILE A 312 3.84 18.60 -12.96
CA ILE A 312 2.43 18.88 -13.17
C ILE A 312 2.27 19.49 -14.56
N VAL A 313 1.45 18.88 -15.40
CA VAL A 313 1.05 19.40 -16.71
C VAL A 313 -0.27 20.15 -16.57
N PHE A 314 -0.34 21.35 -17.14
CA PHE A 314 -1.55 22.18 -17.11
C PHE A 314 -2.26 22.11 -18.45
N HIS A 315 -3.55 21.77 -18.40
CA HIS A 315 -4.40 21.66 -19.58
C HIS A 315 -5.43 22.79 -19.61
N ALA A 316 -5.65 23.38 -20.78
CA ALA A 316 -6.75 24.34 -20.96
C ALA A 316 -8.09 23.69 -20.57
N ALA A 317 -8.95 24.44 -19.88
CA ALA A 317 -10.28 23.98 -19.50
C ALA A 317 -11.04 23.39 -20.69
N LEU A 318 -11.57 22.17 -20.52
CA LEU A 318 -12.45 21.57 -21.51
C LEU A 318 -13.76 22.38 -21.56
N LEU A 319 -14.21 22.71 -22.78
CA LEU A 319 -15.41 23.51 -22.96
C LEU A 319 -16.66 22.69 -22.62
N GLY A 320 -17.25 23.01 -21.47
CA GLY A 320 -18.36 22.27 -20.87
C GLY A 320 -17.98 21.46 -19.63
N ASP A 321 -16.70 21.39 -19.26
CA ASP A 321 -16.26 20.88 -17.95
C ASP A 321 -16.47 21.99 -16.91
N THR A 322 -17.28 21.67 -15.90
CA THR A 322 -17.79 22.61 -14.91
C THR A 322 -17.28 22.36 -13.50
N ASP A 323 -16.75 21.17 -13.21
CA ASP A 323 -16.18 20.81 -11.90
C ASP A 323 -14.64 20.76 -11.88
N GLY A 324 -13.98 20.80 -13.05
CA GLY A 324 -12.54 20.85 -13.21
C GLY A 324 -11.85 19.48 -13.32
N ASN A 325 -12.59 18.40 -13.56
CA ASN A 325 -12.08 17.03 -13.49
C ASN A 325 -11.43 16.50 -14.80
N LEU A 326 -11.34 17.33 -15.85
CA LEU A 326 -10.89 17.01 -17.21
C LEU A 326 -11.78 16.00 -17.96
N GLN A 327 -13.05 15.92 -17.59
CA GLN A 327 -14.07 15.07 -18.22
C GLN A 327 -15.30 15.88 -18.64
N LEU A 328 -16.20 15.24 -19.37
CA LEU A 328 -17.45 15.83 -19.84
C LEU A 328 -18.53 14.79 -19.60
N ASP A 329 -19.22 14.88 -18.46
CA ASP A 329 -20.13 13.83 -18.00
C ASP A 329 -21.53 14.33 -17.63
N GLN A 330 -22.30 13.53 -16.89
CA GLN A 330 -23.66 13.89 -16.50
C GLN A 330 -23.71 14.99 -15.43
N VAL A 331 -22.68 15.12 -14.58
CA VAL A 331 -22.57 16.18 -13.57
C VAL A 331 -22.48 17.54 -14.25
N ASP A 332 -21.67 17.64 -15.31
CA ASP A 332 -21.55 18.86 -16.12
C ASP A 332 -22.85 19.22 -16.84
N LEU A 333 -23.46 18.23 -17.50
CA LEU A 333 -24.73 18.45 -18.20
C LEU A 333 -25.84 18.86 -17.22
N ASP A 334 -25.88 18.26 -16.02
CA ASP A 334 -26.81 18.62 -14.97
C ASP A 334 -26.53 20.04 -14.45
N PHE A 335 -25.28 20.46 -14.32
CA PHE A 335 -24.91 21.83 -13.95
C PHE A 335 -25.40 22.85 -15.00
N VAL A 336 -25.16 22.60 -16.29
CA VAL A 336 -25.68 23.45 -17.39
C VAL A 336 -27.21 23.50 -17.37
N CYS A 337 -27.87 22.35 -17.22
CA CYS A 337 -29.34 22.27 -17.19
C CYS A 337 -29.95 22.92 -15.93
N GLN A 338 -29.28 22.84 -14.78
CA GLN A 338 -29.71 23.46 -13.52
C GLN A 338 -29.72 25.00 -13.62
N HIS A 339 -28.79 25.57 -14.38
CA HIS A 339 -28.62 27.02 -14.53
C HIS A 339 -29.22 27.58 -15.83
N TYR A 340 -29.98 26.77 -16.57
CA TYR A 340 -30.67 27.16 -17.80
C TYR A 340 -31.58 28.38 -17.61
N GLY A 341 -31.38 29.39 -18.45
CA GLY A 341 -32.12 30.65 -18.48
C GLY A 341 -31.49 31.80 -17.69
N ALA A 342 -30.38 31.55 -16.98
CA ALA A 342 -29.62 32.60 -16.29
C ALA A 342 -28.79 33.46 -17.26
N GLN A 343 -28.32 34.63 -16.81
CA GLN A 343 -27.67 35.65 -17.63
C GLN A 343 -26.68 36.51 -16.82
N SER A 344 -25.77 37.22 -17.48
CA SER A 344 -24.67 37.99 -16.84
C SER A 344 -25.07 39.09 -15.85
N THR A 345 -26.36 39.46 -15.80
CA THR A 345 -26.89 40.40 -14.81
C THR A 345 -27.31 39.76 -13.49
N ASP A 346 -27.34 38.43 -13.42
CA ASP A 346 -27.79 37.69 -12.25
C ASP A 346 -26.70 37.68 -11.17
N LYS A 347 -27.12 37.72 -9.90
CA LYS A 347 -26.22 38.04 -8.77
C LYS A 347 -25.13 36.98 -8.55
N ASP A 348 -25.43 35.76 -8.94
CA ASP A 348 -24.66 34.53 -8.83
C ASP A 348 -23.93 34.16 -10.14
N TRP A 349 -23.94 35.04 -11.15
CA TRP A 349 -23.32 34.79 -12.46
C TRP A 349 -21.89 34.23 -12.38
N ASN A 350 -21.01 34.83 -11.57
CA ASN A 350 -19.61 34.40 -11.49
C ASN A 350 -19.43 32.95 -10.99
N SER A 351 -20.40 32.41 -10.24
CA SER A 351 -20.43 31.02 -9.77
C SER A 351 -21.11 30.04 -10.73
N ILE A 352 -21.78 30.52 -11.79
CA ILE A 352 -22.55 29.67 -12.74
C ILE A 352 -22.10 29.83 -14.19
N ARG A 353 -21.33 30.87 -14.53
CA ARG A 353 -20.83 31.19 -15.89
C ARG A 353 -20.00 30.09 -16.58
N LEU A 354 -19.59 29.03 -15.87
CA LEU A 354 -18.97 27.86 -16.53
C LEU A 354 -19.97 27.15 -17.46
N ALA A 355 -21.27 27.24 -17.15
CA ALA A 355 -22.35 26.75 -18.01
C ALA A 355 -22.70 27.68 -19.19
N ASP A 356 -22.12 28.89 -19.26
CA ASP A 356 -22.11 29.72 -20.48
C ASP A 356 -20.93 29.23 -21.33
N ILE A 357 -21.19 28.20 -22.12
CA ILE A 357 -20.18 27.47 -22.88
C ILE A 357 -19.80 28.27 -24.13
N ASP A 358 -20.73 29.00 -24.73
CA ASP A 358 -20.45 29.82 -25.93
C ASP A 358 -20.06 31.29 -25.67
N GLU A 359 -20.09 31.72 -24.40
CA GLU A 359 -19.74 33.05 -23.90
C GLU A 359 -20.70 34.17 -24.36
N ASN A 360 -21.95 33.83 -24.71
CA ASN A 360 -22.96 34.80 -25.14
C ASN A 360 -23.58 35.63 -23.98
N GLN A 361 -23.19 35.37 -22.73
CA GLN A 361 -23.69 35.99 -21.49
C GLN A 361 -25.08 35.50 -21.05
N ARG A 362 -25.48 34.31 -21.50
CA ARG A 362 -26.70 33.59 -21.11
C ARG A 362 -26.39 32.10 -21.09
N ILE A 363 -27.16 31.36 -20.31
CA ILE A 363 -27.14 29.90 -20.33
C ILE A 363 -28.42 29.46 -21.01
N ASP A 364 -28.36 28.93 -22.24
CA ASP A 364 -29.52 28.46 -22.98
C ASP A 364 -29.28 27.16 -23.77
N ILE A 365 -30.11 26.90 -24.79
CA ILE A 365 -30.05 25.67 -25.59
C ILE A 365 -28.80 25.60 -26.47
N VAL A 366 -28.16 26.74 -26.74
CA VAL A 366 -26.89 26.80 -27.48
C VAL A 366 -25.77 26.20 -26.65
N ASP A 367 -25.70 26.46 -25.35
CA ASP A 367 -24.70 25.88 -24.44
C ASP A 367 -24.84 24.37 -24.34
N VAL A 368 -26.08 23.87 -24.18
CA VAL A 368 -26.38 22.43 -24.20
C VAL A 368 -25.95 21.78 -25.53
N ALA A 369 -26.09 22.50 -26.65
CA ALA A 369 -25.63 22.02 -27.96
C ALA A 369 -24.10 22.04 -28.09
N TYR A 370 -23.40 23.01 -27.48
CA TYR A 370 -21.94 23.00 -27.40
C TYR A 370 -21.42 21.89 -26.50
N PHE A 371 -22.02 21.68 -25.33
CA PHE A 371 -21.69 20.56 -24.44
C PHE A 371 -21.76 19.23 -25.21
N ALA A 372 -22.89 18.94 -25.84
CA ALA A 372 -23.08 17.72 -26.63
C ALA A 372 -22.05 17.58 -27.77
N LYS A 373 -21.68 18.68 -28.42
CA LYS A 373 -20.64 18.70 -29.47
C LYS A 373 -19.25 18.37 -28.90
N TYR A 374 -18.87 18.95 -27.76
CA TYR A 374 -17.56 18.69 -27.15
C TYR A 374 -17.47 17.28 -26.54
N SER A 375 -18.55 16.75 -25.97
CA SER A 375 -18.62 15.35 -25.53
C SER A 375 -18.36 14.37 -26.68
N ILE A 376 -18.93 14.61 -27.87
CA ILE A 376 -18.70 13.77 -29.06
C ILE A 376 -17.24 13.89 -29.53
N LEU A 377 -16.70 15.11 -29.63
CA LEU A 377 -15.32 15.32 -30.07
C LEU A 377 -14.29 14.67 -29.13
N LYS A 378 -14.57 14.64 -27.81
CA LYS A 378 -13.73 13.92 -26.85
C LYS A 378 -13.70 12.42 -27.14
N GLN A 379 -14.87 11.79 -27.29
CA GLN A 379 -15.01 10.37 -27.61
C GLN A 379 -14.35 9.98 -28.95
N GLU A 380 -14.49 10.82 -29.99
CA GLU A 380 -13.84 10.60 -31.29
C GLU A 380 -12.31 10.64 -31.19
N ASN A 381 -11.76 11.57 -30.40
CA ASN A 381 -10.31 11.67 -30.17
C ASN A 381 -9.78 10.48 -29.37
N GLU A 382 -10.45 10.07 -28.30
CA GLU A 382 -10.08 8.93 -27.46
C GLU A 382 -10.03 7.62 -28.27
N ALA A 383 -11.09 7.31 -29.02
CA ALA A 383 -11.13 6.14 -29.90
C ALA A 383 -10.01 6.16 -30.95
N SER A 384 -9.67 7.33 -31.52
CA SER A 384 -8.59 7.44 -32.50
C SER A 384 -7.19 7.23 -31.90
N ASN A 385 -6.99 7.56 -30.62
CA ASN A 385 -5.74 7.30 -29.91
C ASN A 385 -5.58 5.82 -29.53
N GLU A 386 -6.66 5.13 -29.17
CA GLU A 386 -6.65 3.68 -28.95
C GLU A 386 -6.28 2.92 -30.23
N GLU A 387 -6.93 3.21 -31.37
CA GLU A 387 -6.59 2.61 -32.68
C GLU A 387 -5.13 2.89 -33.08
N ALA A 388 -4.62 4.12 -32.84
CA ALA A 388 -3.23 4.45 -33.13
C ALA A 388 -2.23 3.68 -32.25
N THR A 389 -2.63 3.35 -31.01
CA THR A 389 -1.78 2.62 -30.06
C THR A 389 -1.70 1.13 -30.43
N GLU A 390 -2.82 0.48 -30.77
CA GLU A 390 -2.82 -0.91 -31.26
C GLU A 390 -1.98 -1.08 -32.53
N VAL A 391 -2.14 -0.19 -33.53
CA VAL A 391 -1.38 -0.22 -34.79
C VAL A 391 0.14 0.01 -34.57
N SER A 392 0.53 0.62 -33.46
CA SER A 392 1.95 0.78 -33.10
C SER A 392 2.57 -0.51 -32.55
N GLN A 393 1.80 -1.31 -31.79
CA GLN A 393 2.28 -2.57 -31.20
C GLN A 393 2.38 -3.68 -32.26
N ASP A 394 1.43 -3.77 -33.18
CA ASP A 394 1.41 -4.76 -34.29
C ASP A 394 2.61 -4.59 -35.26
N ARG A 395 3.22 -3.40 -35.30
CA ARG A 395 4.42 -3.13 -36.12
C ARG A 395 5.75 -3.49 -35.46
N THR A 396 5.76 -3.90 -34.19
CA THR A 396 6.99 -4.26 -33.49
C THR A 396 7.41 -5.72 -33.65
N GLU A 397 6.53 -6.62 -34.12
CA GLU A 397 6.87 -8.05 -34.30
C GLU A 397 7.51 -8.40 -35.66
N GLU A 398 7.40 -7.55 -36.68
CA GLU A 398 7.92 -7.85 -38.04
C GLU A 398 9.30 -7.21 -38.34
N LYS A 399 10.35 -7.55 -37.56
CA LYS A 399 11.74 -7.73 -38.08
C LYS A 399 12.77 -8.17 -37.03
N ALA A 400 13.07 -9.47 -37.04
CA ALA A 400 14.32 -10.01 -36.49
C ALA A 400 14.70 -11.38 -37.12
N GLU A 401 14.81 -11.47 -38.45
CA GLU A 401 15.58 -12.57 -39.06
C GLU A 401 17.07 -12.19 -39.10
N PRO A 402 17.98 -12.96 -38.47
CA PRO A 402 19.42 -12.70 -38.54
C PRO A 402 20.00 -13.21 -39.86
N GLU A 403 20.61 -12.33 -40.65
CA GLU A 403 21.42 -12.75 -41.81
C GLU A 403 22.61 -13.59 -41.34
N GLY A 404 22.72 -14.82 -41.86
CA GLY A 404 23.80 -15.74 -41.52
C GLY A 404 25.09 -15.44 -42.26
N ASP A 405 26.17 -15.19 -41.50
CA ASP A 405 27.50 -14.93 -42.03
C ASP A 405 28.08 -16.16 -42.78
N LEU A 406 28.44 -15.98 -44.06
CA LEU A 406 29.00 -17.02 -44.92
C LEU A 406 30.45 -16.71 -45.36
N ILE A 407 31.39 -17.08 -44.49
CA ILE A 407 32.75 -17.62 -44.76
C ILE A 407 33.59 -17.00 -45.90
N LYS A 408 34.77 -16.45 -45.54
CA LYS A 408 36.14 -16.59 -46.16
C LYS A 408 36.99 -15.36 -45.79
N GLU A 409 38.30 -15.44 -45.50
CA GLU A 409 39.33 -16.50 -45.64
C GLU A 409 40.18 -16.61 -44.36
#